data_AF-A0A3N4JQL3-F1
#
_entry.id   AF-A0A3N4JQL3-F1
#
_cell.length_a   1.000
_cell.length_b   1.000
_cell.length_c   1.000
_cell.angle_alpha   90.00
_cell.angle_beta   90.00
_cell.angle_gamma   90.00
#
_symmetry.space_group_name_H-M   'P 1'
#
loop_
_entity.id
_entity.type
_entity.pdbx_description
1 polymer ?
#
loop_
_entity_poly.entity_id
_entity_poly.type
_entity_poly.pdbx_seq_one_letter_code
_entity_poly.pdbx_strand_id
1 'polypeptide(L)'
;MPFQSPTDFTLNIYTPSQLLDKPSLLAHMTAYATRQLPFSAVNELSGPSADPRSALYLDIQAKADYYTHKKHRMETPDSVGVEIILDPFILNLLPESLLPIIITIVLITLSAFWASGRVYSTLRNMASQSAR
;
A
#
# COMPACT_ATOMS: atom_id res chain seq x y z
N MET A 1 17.98 8.72 -18.28
CA MET A 1 18.83 7.65 -17.72
C MET A 1 17.94 6.74 -16.87
N PRO A 2 18.20 5.42 -16.78
CA PRO A 2 17.39 4.54 -15.94
C PRO A 2 17.57 4.92 -14.46
N PHE A 3 16.49 4.90 -13.69
CA PHE A 3 16.53 5.17 -12.25
C PHE A 3 17.17 3.99 -11.51
N GLN A 4 18.02 4.30 -10.53
CA GLN A 4 18.65 3.29 -9.68
C GLN A 4 17.76 3.02 -8.46
N SER A 5 17.71 1.75 -8.03
CA SER A 5 17.02 1.34 -6.81
C SER A 5 17.79 1.84 -5.57
N PRO A 6 17.09 2.29 -4.51
CA PRO A 6 17.75 2.66 -3.26
C PRO A 6 18.48 1.46 -2.65
N THR A 7 19.64 1.73 -2.06
CA THR A 7 20.41 0.76 -1.26
C THR A 7 20.11 0.93 0.23
N ASP A 8 19.68 2.13 0.63
CA ASP A 8 19.24 2.45 1.98
C ASP A 8 17.93 3.25 1.93
N PHE A 9 17.04 2.97 2.88
CA PHE A 9 15.67 3.48 2.89
C PHE A 9 15.17 3.66 4.33
N THR A 10 14.72 4.87 4.65
CA THR A 10 14.14 5.22 5.95
C THR A 10 12.74 5.80 5.78
N LEU A 11 11.81 5.33 6.61
CA LEU A 11 10.41 5.74 6.60
C LEU A 11 9.99 6.17 8.00
N ASN A 12 9.55 7.43 8.14
CA ASN A 12 9.08 7.99 9.41
C ASN A 12 7.64 8.46 9.28
N ILE A 13 6.84 8.18 10.31
CA ILE A 13 5.44 8.60 10.39
C ILE A 13 5.31 9.65 11.49
N TYR A 14 4.64 10.75 11.17
CA TYR A 14 4.39 11.85 12.10
C TYR A 14 2.90 12.14 12.20
N THR A 15 2.44 12.41 13.42
CA THR A 15 1.14 13.04 13.64
C THR A 15 1.23 14.54 13.29
N PRO A 16 0.08 15.24 13.09
CA PRO A 16 0.09 16.67 12.82
C PRO A 16 0.78 17.46 13.94
N SER A 17 0.57 17.08 15.20
CA SER A 17 1.24 17.69 16.35
C SER A 17 2.76 17.50 16.32
N GLN A 18 3.25 16.29 16.04
CA GLN A 18 4.68 16.00 15.94
C GLN A 18 5.37 16.71 14.77
N LEU A 19 4.62 16.96 13.69
CA LEU A 19 5.14 17.71 12.54
C LEU A 19 5.40 19.18 12.90
N LEU A 20 4.54 19.78 13.73
CA LEU A 20 4.69 21.18 14.16
C LEU A 20 5.99 21.41 14.93
N ASP A 21 6.48 20.40 15.63
CA ASP A 21 7.75 20.44 16.37
C ASP A 21 8.98 20.30 15.46
N LYS A 22 8.81 20.04 14.15
CA LYS A 22 9.89 19.84 13.17
C LYS A 22 9.87 20.89 12.05
N PRO A 23 10.56 22.03 12.23
CA PRO A 23 10.50 23.16 11.29
C PRO A 23 11.03 22.85 9.88
N SER A 24 11.99 21.93 9.75
CA SER A 24 12.53 21.51 8.43
C SER A 24 11.51 20.76 7.58
N LEU A 25 10.69 19.89 8.19
CA LEU A 25 9.63 19.16 7.49
C LEU A 25 8.47 20.09 7.10
N LEU A 26 8.11 21.02 7.98
CA LEU A 26 7.14 22.07 7.67
C LEU A 26 7.58 22.93 6.46
N ALA A 27 8.86 23.25 6.35
CA ALA A 27 9.39 23.98 5.20
C ALA A 27 9.23 23.20 3.89
N HIS A 28 9.47 21.88 3.90
CA HIS A 28 9.25 21.04 2.72
C HIS A 28 7.77 20.94 2.35
N MET A 29 6.89 20.78 3.34
CA MET A 29 5.44 20.73 3.11
C MET A 29 4.92 22.04 2.53
N THR A 30 5.32 23.18 3.10
CA THR A 30 4.90 24.50 2.61
C THR A 30 5.44 24.75 1.20
N ALA A 31 6.71 24.46 0.94
CA ALA A 31 7.29 24.56 -0.41
C ALA A 31 6.56 23.68 -1.44
N TYR A 32 6.16 22.47 -1.05
CA TYR A 32 5.37 21.57 -1.89
C TYR A 32 3.95 22.10 -2.11
N ALA A 33 3.25 22.52 -1.05
CA ALA A 33 1.91 23.10 -1.13
C ALA A 33 1.88 24.32 -2.04
N THR A 34 2.87 25.22 -1.94
CA THR A 34 2.99 26.38 -2.82
C THR A 34 3.18 25.99 -4.29
N ARG A 35 3.88 24.88 -4.56
CA ARG A 35 4.06 24.37 -5.94
C ARG A 35 2.83 23.65 -6.48
N GLN A 36 1.98 23.12 -5.60
CA GLN A 36 0.86 22.24 -5.94
C GLN A 36 -0.53 22.86 -5.80
N LEU A 37 -0.66 24.14 -5.47
CA LEU A 37 -1.96 24.82 -5.46
C LEU A 37 -2.31 25.34 -6.87
N PRO A 38 -3.05 24.60 -7.72
CA PRO A 38 -3.92 25.27 -8.67
C PRO A 38 -5.02 25.96 -7.85
N PHE A 39 -5.38 27.18 -8.24
CA PHE A 39 -6.39 28.03 -7.60
C PHE A 39 -7.77 27.36 -7.38
N SER A 40 -8.02 26.16 -7.93
CA SER A 40 -9.29 25.43 -7.85
C SER A 40 -9.44 24.51 -6.62
N ALA A 41 -8.36 24.16 -5.90
CA ALA A 41 -8.43 23.22 -4.76
C ALA A 41 -9.10 23.80 -3.49
N VAL A 42 -9.31 25.12 -3.44
CA VAL A 42 -9.93 25.81 -2.30
C VAL A 42 -11.42 25.44 -2.14
N ASN A 43 -12.06 24.96 -3.21
CA ASN A 43 -13.50 24.67 -3.20
C ASN A 43 -13.85 23.26 -2.67
N GLU A 44 -12.92 22.30 -2.66
CA GLU A 44 -13.17 20.93 -2.14
C GLU A 44 -12.92 20.78 -0.63
N LEU A 45 -12.25 21.74 -0.01
CA LEU A 45 -11.98 21.76 1.43
C LEU A 45 -13.17 22.25 2.28
N SER A 46 -14.27 22.69 1.65
CA SER A 46 -15.43 23.30 2.32
C SER A 46 -16.64 22.36 2.47
N GLY A 47 -16.51 21.07 2.17
CA GLY A 47 -17.55 20.09 2.49
C GLY A 47 -17.63 19.88 4.01
N PRO A 48 -18.84 19.83 4.61
CA PRO A 48 -18.99 19.63 6.05
C PRO A 48 -18.58 18.19 6.43
N SER A 49 -17.30 17.96 6.69
CA SER A 49 -16.80 16.69 7.22
C SER A 49 -16.79 16.79 8.75
N ALA A 50 -17.90 16.40 9.36
CA ALA A 50 -18.11 16.39 10.81
C ALA A 50 -17.38 15.24 11.55
N ASP A 51 -16.52 14.48 10.88
CA ASP A 51 -15.73 13.41 11.49
C ASP A 51 -14.24 13.77 11.61
N PRO A 52 -13.60 13.54 12.77
CA PRO A 52 -12.17 13.76 12.96
C PRO A 52 -11.39 12.75 12.11
N ARG A 53 -11.02 13.15 10.89
CA ARG A 53 -10.12 12.37 10.05
C ARG A 53 -8.72 12.41 10.66
N SER A 54 -8.21 11.26 11.09
CA SER A 54 -6.82 11.13 11.52
C SER A 54 -5.89 11.33 10.33
N ALA A 55 -5.24 12.49 10.24
CA ALA A 55 -4.20 12.74 9.24
C ALA A 55 -2.84 12.26 9.77
N LEU A 56 -2.10 11.51 8.96
CA LEU A 56 -0.72 11.10 9.22
C LEU A 56 0.17 11.65 8.11
N TYR A 57 1.37 12.08 8.48
CA TYR A 57 2.38 12.58 7.55
C TYR A 57 3.50 11.55 7.41
N LEU A 58 3.90 11.28 6.18
CA LEU A 58 4.92 10.30 5.84
C LEU A 58 6.17 11.03 5.34
N ASP A 59 7.29 10.86 6.03
CA ASP A 59 8.62 11.34 5.61
C ASP A 59 9.45 10.15 5.12
N ILE A 60 10.02 10.30 3.93
CA ILE A 60 10.68 9.22 3.21
C ILE A 60 12.03 9.70 2.75
N GLN A 61 13.05 8.95 3.15
CA GLN A 61 14.44 9.23 2.81
C GLN A 61 15.01 7.99 2.14
N ALA A 62 15.51 8.18 0.93
CA ALA A 62 16.08 7.11 0.13
C ALA A 62 17.46 7.52 -0.36
N LYS A 63 18.41 6.59 -0.28
CA LYS A 63 19.79 6.79 -0.69
C LYS A 63 20.25 5.57 -1.50
N ALA A 64 21.09 5.79 -2.49
CA ALA A 64 21.84 4.73 -3.15
C ALA A 64 23.32 4.88 -2.81
N ASP A 65 23.96 3.77 -2.45
CA ASP A 65 25.40 3.73 -2.23
C ASP A 65 26.09 3.47 -3.57
N TYR A 66 26.95 4.41 -3.98
CA TYR A 66 27.68 4.34 -5.24
C TYR A 66 29.16 4.05 -4.98
N TYR A 67 29.61 2.88 -5.42
CA TYR A 67 31.04 2.60 -5.57
C TYR A 67 31.42 2.76 -7.03
N THR A 68 32.21 3.80 -7.35
CA THR A 68 32.70 4.02 -8.72
C THR A 68 34.12 4.54 -8.73
N HIS A 69 34.86 4.24 -9.79
CA HIS A 69 36.19 4.78 -10.02
C HIS A 69 36.18 6.25 -10.45
N LYS A 70 35.01 6.79 -10.83
CA LYS A 70 34.85 8.19 -11.23
C LYS A 70 34.41 9.04 -10.04
N LYS A 71 35.38 9.67 -9.38
CA LYS A 71 35.19 10.50 -8.16
C LYS A 71 34.02 11.49 -8.27
N HIS A 72 33.84 12.13 -9.42
CA HIS A 72 32.77 13.11 -9.65
C HIS A 72 31.35 12.53 -9.45
N ARG A 73 31.09 11.26 -9.78
CA ARG A 73 29.77 10.63 -9.57
C ARG A 73 29.54 10.26 -8.09
N MET A 74 30.60 10.16 -7.28
CA MET A 74 30.47 10.01 -5.82
C MET A 74 30.20 11.35 -5.13
N GLU A 75 30.69 12.45 -5.70
CA GLU A 75 30.44 13.81 -5.19
C GLU A 75 29.02 14.29 -5.52
N THR A 76 28.49 13.90 -6.69
CA THR A 76 27.11 14.23 -7.09
C THR A 76 26.37 12.95 -7.51
N PRO A 77 25.76 12.22 -6.55
CA PRO A 77 25.04 11.00 -6.86
C PRO A 77 23.79 11.28 -7.70
N ASP A 78 23.44 10.33 -8.55
CA ASP A 78 22.22 10.40 -9.36
C ASP A 78 20.98 10.31 -8.46
N SER A 79 19.87 10.92 -8.91
CA SER A 79 18.60 10.86 -8.17
C SER A 79 18.03 9.44 -8.14
N VAL A 80 17.53 9.03 -6.98
CA VAL A 80 16.99 7.70 -6.72
C VAL A 80 15.46 7.77 -6.75
N GLY A 81 14.83 6.90 -7.52
CA GLY A 81 13.38 6.80 -7.57
C GLY A 81 12.87 5.98 -6.39
N VAL A 82 11.79 6.45 -5.76
CA VAL A 82 11.04 5.70 -4.75
C VAL A 82 9.60 5.56 -5.22
N GLU A 83 9.09 4.34 -5.19
CA GLU A 83 7.68 4.03 -5.44
C GLU A 83 7.03 3.59 -4.12
N ILE A 84 5.88 4.17 -3.79
CA ILE A 84 5.16 3.89 -2.54
C ILE A 84 3.74 3.46 -2.89
N ILE A 85 3.32 2.32 -2.34
CA ILE A 85 1.97 1.79 -2.51
C ILE A 85 1.27 1.88 -1.15
N LEU A 86 0.25 2.73 -1.06
CA LEU A 86 -0.61 2.84 0.12
C LEU A 86 -1.84 1.97 -0.11
N ASP A 87 -1.80 0.72 0.33
CA ASP A 87 -2.95 -0.17 0.25
C ASP A 87 -3.94 0.14 1.39
N PRO A 88 -5.20 0.51 1.09
CA PRO A 88 -6.23 0.69 2.11
C PRO A 88 -6.52 -0.62 2.81
N PHE A 89 -6.74 -0.59 4.14
CA PHE A 89 -7.11 -1.78 4.91
C PHE A 89 -8.63 -1.85 5.11
N ILE A 90 -9.22 -2.99 4.76
CA ILE A 90 -10.61 -3.33 5.07
C ILE A 90 -10.68 -3.89 6.49
N LEU A 91 -11.57 -3.33 7.31
CA LEU A 91 -11.80 -3.72 8.71
C LEU A 91 -10.54 -3.67 9.59
N ASN A 92 -9.50 -2.93 9.18
CA ASN A 92 -8.19 -2.90 9.82
C ASN A 92 -7.50 -4.28 9.95
N LEU A 93 -7.93 -5.29 9.17
CA LEU A 93 -7.40 -6.66 9.21
C LEU A 93 -6.68 -7.04 7.92
N LEU A 94 -7.23 -6.69 6.74
CA LEU A 94 -6.68 -7.12 5.46
C LEU A 94 -6.58 -5.96 4.47
N PRO A 95 -5.52 -5.88 3.64
CA PRO A 95 -5.44 -4.90 2.56
C PRO A 95 -6.53 -5.18 1.52
N GLU A 96 -7.13 -4.12 0.98
CA GLU A 96 -8.22 -4.18 0.00
C GLU A 96 -7.82 -4.93 -1.27
N SER A 97 -6.56 -4.83 -1.68
CA SER A 97 -5.98 -5.55 -2.81
C SER A 97 -6.07 -7.08 -2.67
N LEU A 98 -6.22 -7.60 -1.45
CA LEU A 98 -6.32 -9.04 -1.15
C LEU A 98 -7.76 -9.55 -1.25
N LEU A 99 -8.77 -8.66 -1.29
CA LEU A 99 -10.18 -9.02 -1.43
C LEU A 99 -10.47 -9.99 -2.59
N PRO A 100 -10.00 -9.75 -3.83
CA PRO A 100 -10.25 -10.69 -4.93
C PRO A 100 -9.67 -12.09 -4.67
N ILE A 101 -8.51 -12.17 -4.01
CA ILE A 101 -7.86 -13.44 -3.68
C ILE A 101 -8.73 -14.24 -2.69
N ILE A 102 -9.25 -13.57 -1.65
CA ILE A 102 -10.14 -14.21 -0.66
C ILE A 102 -11.37 -14.76 -1.34
N ILE A 103 -12.02 -13.97 -2.20
CA ILE A 103 -13.22 -14.37 -2.92
C ILE A 103 -12.94 -15.62 -3.77
N THR A 104 -11.83 -15.64 -4.50
CA THR A 104 -11.42 -16.80 -5.29
C THR A 104 -11.21 -18.04 -4.42
N ILE A 105 -10.50 -17.92 -3.30
CA ILE A 105 -10.27 -19.04 -2.38
C ILE A 105 -11.59 -19.60 -1.84
N VAL A 106 -12.50 -18.73 -1.41
CA VAL A 106 -13.82 -19.14 -0.89
C VAL A 106 -14.62 -19.87 -1.97
N LEU A 107 -14.65 -19.33 -3.19
CA LEU A 107 -15.39 -19.93 -4.30
C LEU A 107 -14.83 -21.30 -4.69
N ILE A 108 -13.50 -21.43 -4.76
CA ILE A 108 -12.83 -22.71 -5.01
C ILE A 108 -13.17 -23.70 -3.88
N THR A 109 -13.07 -23.28 -2.62
CA THR A 109 -13.34 -24.14 -1.47
C THR A 109 -14.77 -24.67 -1.46
N LEU A 110 -15.77 -23.80 -1.73
CA LEU A 110 -17.17 -24.21 -1.82
C LEU A 110 -17.42 -25.18 -2.98
N SER A 111 -16.83 -24.92 -4.15
CA SER A 111 -16.97 -25.80 -5.31
C SER A 111 -16.36 -27.18 -5.06
N ALA A 112 -15.18 -27.24 -4.45
CA ALA A 112 -14.50 -28.48 -4.09
C ALA A 112 -15.28 -29.26 -3.03
N PHE A 113 -15.79 -28.58 -2.00
CA PHE A 113 -16.62 -29.19 -0.97
C PHE A 113 -17.90 -29.80 -1.56
N TRP A 114 -18.57 -29.07 -2.44
CA TRP A 114 -19.78 -29.53 -3.10
C TRP A 114 -19.52 -30.73 -4.04
N ALA A 115 -18.44 -30.68 -4.82
CA ALA A 115 -18.01 -31.78 -5.65
C ALA A 115 -17.68 -33.03 -4.81
N SER A 116 -16.96 -32.86 -3.70
CA SER A 116 -16.67 -33.94 -2.76
C SER A 116 -17.94 -34.59 -2.20
N GLY A 117 -18.94 -33.79 -1.82
CA GLY A 117 -20.23 -34.29 -1.36
C GLY A 117 -20.99 -35.10 -2.43
N ARG A 118 -20.95 -34.64 -3.69
CA ARG A 118 -21.55 -35.35 -4.84
C ARG A 118 -20.87 -36.71 -5.07
N VAL A 119 -19.54 -36.75 -5.05
CA VAL A 119 -18.79 -38.01 -5.20
C VAL A 119 -19.10 -38.97 -4.05
N TYR A 120 -19.03 -38.48 -2.81
CA TYR A 120 -19.31 -39.29 -1.62
C TYR A 120 -20.72 -39.90 -1.63
N SER A 121 -21.74 -39.09 -1.94
CA SER A 121 -23.13 -39.57 -2.02
C SER A 121 -23.33 -40.59 -3.15
N THR A 122 -22.70 -40.40 -4.30
CA THR A 122 -22.78 -41.35 -5.43
C THR A 122 -22.18 -42.70 -5.06
N LEU A 123 -20.99 -42.70 -4.46
CA LEU A 123 -20.32 -43.93 -3.99
C LEU A 123 -21.16 -44.65 -2.94
N ARG A 124 -21.74 -43.91 -1.99
CA ARG A 124 -22.60 -44.47 -0.94
C ARG A 124 -23.87 -45.11 -1.53
N ASN A 125 -24.47 -44.48 -2.53
CA ASN A 125 -25.66 -45.02 -3.18
C ASN A 125 -25.35 -46.34 -3.92
N MET A 126 -24.23 -46.41 -4.64
CA MET A 126 -23.78 -47.64 -5.32
C MET A 126 -23.49 -48.77 -4.31
N ALA A 127 -22.79 -48.46 -3.22
CA ALA A 127 -22.52 -49.43 -2.16
C ALA A 127 -23.81 -49.99 -1.53
N SER A 128 -24.83 -49.14 -1.33
CA SER A 128 -26.12 -49.57 -0.78
C SER A 128 -26.95 -50.43 -1.73
N GLN A 129 -26.79 -50.26 -3.05
CA GLN A 129 -27.47 -51.09 -4.06
C GLN A 129 -26.82 -52.46 -4.21
N SER A 130 -25.49 -52.55 -4.10
CA SER A 130 -24.78 -53.83 -4.18
C SER A 130 -24.99 -54.73 -2.95
N ALA A 131 -25.46 -54.18 -1.83
CA ALA A 131 -25.69 -54.91 -0.58
C ALA A 131 -27.12 -55.43 -0.42
N ARG A 132 -27.98 -55.27 -1.43
CA ARG A 132 -29.40 -55.64 -1.43
C ARG A 132 -29.68 -56.70 -2.48
#